data_AF-A0A6A9QLN9-F1
#
_entry.id   AF-A0A6A9QLN9-F1
#
_cell.length_a   1.000
_cell.length_b   1.000
_cell.length_c   1.000
_cell.angle_alpha   90.00
_cell.angle_beta   90.00
_cell.angle_gamma   90.00
#
_symmetry.space_group_name_H-M   'P 1'
#
loop_
_entity.id
_entity.type
_entity.pdbx_description
1 polymer ?
#
loop_
_entity_poly.entity_id
_entity_poly.type
_entity_poly.pdbx_seq_one_letter_code
_entity_poly.pdbx_strand_id
1 'polypeptide(L)'
;MRAVMKGRDLEGLAFLGKVESVNVEFCDDKKTLAKVVVKTTDGDEVESECIPVRAAGKISIVIKHYLRMGIGKYIITNEKTVGNVDTEGEDETEDRQTS
;
A
#
# COMPACT_ATOMS: atom_id res chain seq x y z
N MET A 1 -14.29 1.28 -18.10
CA MET A 1 -13.82 2.65 -17.83
C MET A 1 -13.17 2.61 -16.46
N ARG A 2 -11.88 2.96 -16.34
CA ARG A 2 -11.16 2.90 -15.06
C ARG A 2 -11.67 3.99 -14.11
N ALA A 3 -11.74 3.70 -12.82
CA ALA A 3 -12.08 4.73 -11.84
C ALA A 3 -10.94 5.76 -11.77
N VAL A 4 -11.27 7.06 -11.79
CA VAL A 4 -10.29 8.15 -11.75
C VAL A 4 -10.16 8.66 -10.32
N MET A 5 -8.94 8.70 -9.78
CA MET A 5 -8.62 9.19 -8.44
C MET A 5 -7.51 10.25 -8.47
N LYS A 6 -7.34 10.99 -7.36
CA LYS A 6 -6.16 11.85 -7.23
C LYS A 6 -4.93 10.99 -6.92
N GLY A 7 -3.76 11.46 -7.32
CA GLY A 7 -2.50 10.74 -7.07
C GLY A 7 -2.26 10.39 -5.60
N ARG A 8 -2.66 11.27 -4.67
CA ARG A 8 -2.58 11.02 -3.22
C ARG A 8 -3.45 9.85 -2.77
N ASP A 9 -4.62 9.67 -3.37
CA ASP A 9 -5.53 8.59 -3.02
C ASP A 9 -4.94 7.23 -3.44
N LEU A 10 -4.23 7.20 -4.58
CA LEU A 10 -3.50 6.01 -5.04
C LEU A 10 -2.34 5.62 -4.09
N GLU A 11 -1.60 6.62 -3.59
CA GLU A 11 -0.58 6.39 -2.55
C GLU A 11 -1.21 5.83 -1.27
N GLY A 12 -2.39 6.34 -0.89
CA GLY A 12 -3.17 5.83 0.23
C GLY A 12 -3.57 4.35 0.05
N LEU A 13 -4.04 3.97 -1.14
CA LEU A 13 -4.35 2.56 -1.45
C LEU A 13 -3.12 1.67 -1.34
N ALA A 14 -1.97 2.13 -1.82
CA ALA A 14 -0.72 1.39 -1.73
C ALA A 14 -0.24 1.24 -0.27
N PHE A 15 -0.35 2.31 0.52
CA PHE A 15 -0.06 2.27 1.95
C PHE A 15 -1.01 1.33 2.71
N LEU A 16 -2.27 1.23 2.28
CA LEU A 16 -3.24 0.27 2.83
C LEU A 16 -3.07 -1.16 2.29
N GLY A 17 -2.02 -1.44 1.51
CA GLY A 17 -1.76 -2.79 1.01
C GLY A 17 -2.78 -3.29 -0.01
N LYS A 18 -3.63 -2.40 -0.54
CA LYS A 18 -4.70 -2.71 -1.50
C LYS A 18 -4.24 -2.64 -2.95
N VAL A 19 -2.96 -2.38 -3.20
CA VAL A 19 -2.38 -2.30 -4.54
C VAL A 19 -1.54 -3.55 -4.78
N GLU A 20 -1.77 -4.21 -5.91
CA GLU A 20 -0.99 -5.34 -6.39
C GLU A 20 0.17 -4.87 -7.28
N SER A 21 -0.09 -3.92 -8.18
CA SER A 21 0.91 -3.41 -9.11
C SER A 21 0.63 -1.96 -9.54
N VAL A 22 1.66 -1.31 -10.08
CA VAL A 22 1.58 0.08 -10.56
C VAL A 22 2.30 0.25 -11.88
N ASN A 23 1.68 0.98 -12.80
CA ASN A 23 2.21 1.38 -14.10
C ASN A 23 2.03 2.89 -14.34
N VAL A 24 2.79 3.43 -15.29
CA VAL A 24 2.65 4.83 -15.73
C VAL A 24 2.34 4.83 -17.23
N GLU A 25 1.24 5.46 -17.61
CA GLU A 25 0.80 5.59 -19.00
C GLU A 25 0.88 7.06 -19.42
N PHE A 26 1.44 7.33 -20.61
CA PHE A 26 1.49 8.69 -21.14
C PHE A 26 0.11 9.12 -21.66
N CYS A 27 -0.28 10.35 -21.36
CA CYS A 27 -1.53 10.95 -21.83
C CYS A 27 -1.37 11.71 -23.14
N ASP A 28 -0.13 11.99 -23.57
CA ASP A 28 0.18 12.73 -24.79
C ASP A 28 1.43 12.18 -25.50
N ASP A 29 1.49 12.37 -26.82
CA ASP A 29 2.63 11.91 -27.63
C ASP A 29 3.94 12.63 -27.28
N LYS A 30 3.82 13.87 -26.78
CA LYS A 30 4.95 14.67 -26.30
C LYS A 30 5.48 14.20 -24.93
N LYS A 31 4.80 13.25 -24.28
CA LYS A 31 5.16 12.67 -22.98
C LYS A 31 5.33 13.73 -21.87
N THR A 32 4.57 14.82 -21.97
CA THR A 32 4.57 15.87 -20.96
C THR A 32 3.59 15.55 -19.83
N LEU A 33 2.53 14.80 -20.17
CA LEU A 33 1.50 14.36 -19.25
C LEU A 33 1.47 12.83 -19.17
N ALA A 34 1.25 12.34 -17.97
CA ALA A 34 1.10 10.92 -17.69
C ALA A 34 0.07 10.71 -16.58
N LYS A 35 -0.50 9.51 -16.56
CA LYS A 35 -1.35 9.01 -15.48
C LYS A 35 -0.72 7.79 -14.85
N VAL A 36 -0.96 7.62 -13.56
CA VAL A 36 -0.57 6.43 -12.81
C VAL A 36 -1.73 5.46 -12.81
N VAL A 37 -1.48 4.23 -13.21
CA VAL A 37 -2.49 3.16 -13.21
C VAL A 37 -2.07 2.13 -12.16
N VAL A 38 -2.96 1.85 -11.22
CA VAL A 38 -2.77 0.82 -10.20
C VAL A 38 -3.76 -0.31 -10.45
N LYS A 39 -3.30 -1.54 -10.25
CA LYS A 39 -4.16 -2.70 -10.13
C LYS A 39 -4.33 -3.02 -8.65
N THR A 40 -5.57 -3.10 -8.18
CA THR A 40 -5.86 -3.44 -6.78
C THR A 40 -5.75 -4.94 -6.56
N THR A 41 -5.66 -5.35 -5.29
CA THR A 41 -5.69 -6.77 -4.89
C THR A 41 -6.98 -7.48 -5.27
N ASP A 42 -8.07 -6.72 -5.44
CA ASP A 42 -9.38 -7.22 -5.84
C ASP A 42 -9.51 -7.38 -7.37
N GLY A 43 -8.48 -6.99 -8.12
CA GLY A 43 -8.42 -7.10 -9.58
C GLY A 43 -8.89 -5.87 -10.36
N ASP A 44 -9.33 -4.82 -9.67
CA ASP A 44 -9.77 -3.58 -10.30
C ASP A 44 -8.58 -2.72 -10.77
N GLU A 45 -8.78 -1.99 -11.86
CA GLU A 45 -7.84 -0.97 -12.32
C GLU A 45 -8.35 0.44 -11.99
N VAL A 46 -7.53 1.19 -11.26
CA VAL A 46 -7.77 2.58 -10.89
C VAL A 46 -6.68 3.45 -11.50
N GLU A 47 -7.03 4.59 -12.07
CA GLU A 47 -6.08 5.51 -12.68
C GLU A 47 -6.12 6.89 -12.05
N SER A 48 -5.01 7.63 -12.16
CA SER A 48 -4.98 9.04 -11.81
C SER A 48 -5.51 9.90 -12.95
N GLU A 49 -5.84 11.14 -12.63
CA GLU A 49 -5.91 12.20 -13.65
C GLU A 49 -4.56 12.34 -14.40
N CYS A 50 -4.60 12.91 -15.60
CA CYS A 50 -3.39 13.23 -16.36
C CYS A 50 -2.64 14.38 -15.68
N ILE A 51 -1.46 14.09 -15.17
CA ILE A 51 -0.60 15.01 -14.42
C ILE A 51 0.76 15.15 -15.12
N PRO A 52 1.59 16.15 -14.78
CA PRO A 52 2.93 16.25 -15.32
C PRO A 52 3.73 14.96 -15.10
N VAL A 53 4.48 14.51 -16.12
CA VAL A 53 5.23 13.23 -16.08
C VAL A 53 6.12 13.07 -14.84
N ARG A 54 6.72 14.18 -14.38
CA ARG A 54 7.55 14.20 -13.18
C ARG A 54 6.76 13.90 -11.90
N ALA A 55 5.51 14.35 -11.82
CA ALA A 55 4.62 14.09 -10.70
C ALA A 55 4.16 12.62 -10.71
N ALA A 56 3.76 12.09 -11.87
CA ALA A 56 3.43 10.67 -12.03
C ALA A 56 4.62 9.77 -11.66
N GLY A 57 5.84 10.16 -12.04
CA GLY A 57 7.07 9.48 -11.66
C GLY A 57 7.23 9.37 -10.13
N LYS A 58 7.05 10.48 -9.40
CA LYS A 58 7.14 10.50 -7.92
C LYS A 58 6.13 9.55 -7.28
N ILE A 59 4.86 9.63 -7.69
CA ILE A 59 3.79 8.77 -7.17
C ILE A 59 4.13 7.30 -7.42
N SER A 60 4.57 6.96 -8.64
CA SER A 60 4.92 5.57 -8.97
C SER A 60 6.09 5.04 -8.14
N ILE A 61 7.08 5.89 -7.79
CA ILE A 61 8.21 5.51 -6.94
C ILE A 61 7.74 5.21 -5.52
N VAL A 62 6.88 6.07 -4.97
CA VAL A 62 6.30 5.87 -3.63
C VAL A 62 5.50 4.57 -3.56
N ILE A 63 4.62 4.33 -4.53
CA ILE A 63 3.82 3.10 -4.59
C ILE A 63 4.73 1.86 -4.73
N LYS A 64 5.72 1.90 -5.64
CA LYS A 64 6.69 0.79 -5.78
C LYS A 64 7.48 0.54 -4.50
N HIS A 65 7.79 1.59 -3.74
CA HIS A 65 8.48 1.45 -2.46
C HIS A 65 7.61 0.67 -1.45
N TYR A 66 6.33 1.01 -1.32
CA TYR A 66 5.40 0.27 -0.46
C TYR A 66 5.21 -1.18 -0.88
N LEU A 67 5.10 -1.44 -2.19
CA LEU A 67 5.03 -2.81 -2.73
C LEU A 67 6.29 -3.61 -2.40
N ARG A 68 7.48 -2.99 -2.55
CA ARG A 68 8.76 -3.64 -2.26
C ARG A 68 8.96 -3.94 -0.76
N MET A 69 8.46 -3.07 0.11
CA MET A 69 8.43 -3.33 1.56
C MET A 69 7.45 -4.45 1.94
N GLY A 70 6.56 -4.85 1.02
CA GLY A 70 5.58 -5.90 1.27
C GLY A 70 4.53 -5.47 2.29
N ILE A 71 4.18 -4.17 2.36
CA ILE A 71 3.16 -3.66 3.30
C ILE A 71 1.84 -4.43 3.19
N GLY A 72 1.46 -4.86 1.98
CA GLY A 72 0.27 -5.71 1.79
C GLY A 72 0.30 -7.05 2.56
N LYS A 73 1.46 -7.52 3.03
CA LYS A 73 1.59 -8.70 3.89
C LYS A 73 1.43 -8.39 5.39
N TYR A 74 1.65 -7.14 5.79
CA TYR A 74 1.58 -6.71 7.19
C TYR A 74 0.20 -6.17 7.57
N ILE A 75 -0.62 -5.83 6.57
CA ILE A 75 -1.99 -5.39 6.79
C ILE A 75 -2.84 -6.64 6.96
N ILE A 76 -3.12 -6.95 8.22
CA ILE A 76 -4.01 -8.02 8.65
C ILE A 76 -5.38 -7.78 8.00
N THR A 77 -5.66 -8.50 6.92
CA THR A 77 -7.02 -8.71 6.45
C THR A 77 -7.71 -9.61 7.48
N ASN A 78 -8.92 -9.25 7.89
CA ASN A 78 -9.69 -9.80 9.01
C ASN A 78 -10.07 -11.30 8.90
N GLU A 79 -9.30 -12.14 8.22
CA GLU A 79 -9.53 -13.59 8.12
C GLU A 79 -8.43 -14.46 8.73
N LYS A 80 -7.30 -13.91 9.17
CA LYS A 80 -6.38 -14.64 10.06
C LYS A 80 -5.87 -13.72 11.14
N THR A 81 -6.50 -13.79 12.30
CA THR A 81 -5.87 -13.49 13.58
C THR A 81 -4.66 -14.41 13.71
N VAL A 82 -3.50 -13.94 13.26
CA VAL A 82 -2.24 -14.58 13.61
C VAL A 82 -2.10 -14.31 15.11
N GLY A 83 -2.26 -15.36 15.91
CA GLY A 83 -2.16 -15.27 17.36
C GLY A 83 -0.86 -14.57 17.76
N ASN A 84 -0.92 -13.77 18.82
CA ASN A 84 0.22 -13.05 19.36
C ASN A 84 1.40 -14.02 19.52
N VAL A 85 2.43 -13.87 18.69
CA VAL A 85 3.74 -14.48 18.90
C VAL A 85 4.46 -13.56 19.86
N ASP A 86 4.15 -13.69 21.16
CA ASP A 86 4.96 -13.26 22.30
C ASP A 86 4.23 -13.62 23.60
N THR A 87 4.00 -14.92 23.81
CA THR A 87 3.88 -15.49 25.16
C THR A 87 4.70 -16.76 25.18
N GLU A 88 6.02 -16.61 24.97
CA GLU A 88 6.97 -17.55 25.56
C GLU A 88 7.07 -17.21 27.05
N GLY A 89 6.94 -18.24 27.88
CA GLY A 89 6.61 -18.10 29.29
C GLY A 89 7.69 -17.45 30.14
N GLU A 90 7.24 -16.64 31.08
CA GLU A 90 7.87 -16.51 32.39
C GLU A 90 6.79 -16.81 33.44
N ASP A 91 7.00 -17.91 34.15
CA ASP A 91 6.26 -18.33 35.33
C ASP A 91 6.62 -17.31 36.43
N GLU A 92 5.94 -16.17 36.49
CA GLU A 92 6.08 -15.22 37.59
C GLU A 92 5.39 -15.81 38.84
N THR A 93 6.13 -16.64 39.58
CA THR A 93 5.78 -16.99 40.95
C THR A 93 5.69 -15.70 41.79
N GLU A 94 4.48 -15.38 42.24
CA GLU A 94 4.17 -14.33 43.21
C GLU A 94 4.98 -14.50 44.50
N ASP A 95 6.12 -13.82 44.63
CA ASP A 95 6.74 -13.59 45.93
C ASP A 95 5.96 -12.48 46.65
N ARG A 96 5.01 -12.89 47.50
CA ARG A 96 4.34 -12.04 48.49
C ARG A 96 5.38 -11.38 49.40
N GLN A 97 5.68 -10.11 49.19
CA GLN A 97 6.36 -9.30 50.20
C GLN A 97 5.38 -8.95 51.34
N THR A 98 5.58 -9.60 52.48
CA THR A 98 5.13 -9.09 53.79
C THR A 98 6.28 -8.35 54.45
N SER A 99 6.09 -7.07 54.74
CA SER A 99 6.76 -6.31 55.82
C SER A 99 5.93 -5.08 56.17
#